data_AF-A0ABD7D0G2-F1
#
_entry.id   AF-A0ABD7D0G2-F1
#
_cell.length_a   1.000
_cell.length_b   1.000
_cell.length_c   1.000
_cell.angle_alpha   90.00
_cell.angle_beta   90.00
_cell.angle_gamma   90.00
#
_symmetry.space_group_name_H-M   'P 1'
#
loop_
_entity.id
_entity.type
_entity.pdbx_description
1 polymer ?
#
loop_
_entity_poly.entity_id
_entity_poly.type
_entity_poly.pdbx_seq_one_letter_code
_entity_poly.pdbx_strand_id
1 'polypeptide(L)'
;MPAKSVGLHSVSAVPVELRELSNAERSVALYVSDMPDRYRYRPGDGSLLESWIVQGAARLGLESLYRMAALFSGYRVAWVEGYLNPELERGHAERFPKAVRLDKAGRLAALITLDADMSPAALARGTRPAFDGGCPACEGSGQVWAEWIEPGCDWYDSGYLPCSLCNARELPAGRLAVAA
;
A
#
# COMPACT_ATOMS: atom_id res chain seq x y z
N MET A 1 3.93 27.69 44.92
CA MET A 1 4.20 26.40 44.24
C MET A 1 4.67 26.70 42.83
N PRO A 2 5.90 26.31 42.41
CA PRO A 2 6.35 26.57 41.04
C PRO A 2 5.83 25.48 40.09
N ALA A 3 5.30 25.92 38.94
CA ALA A 3 4.83 25.03 37.88
C ALA A 3 6.03 24.33 37.23
N LYS A 4 6.00 22.99 37.21
CA LYS A 4 6.94 22.17 36.43
C LYS A 4 6.61 22.35 34.94
N SER A 5 7.47 23.03 34.21
CA SER A 5 7.51 22.97 32.75
C SER A 5 7.93 21.56 32.34
N VAL A 6 6.99 20.77 31.83
CA VAL A 6 7.27 19.48 31.18
C VAL A 6 7.87 19.79 29.82
N GLY A 7 9.17 19.57 29.67
CA GLY A 7 9.83 19.64 28.37
C GLY A 7 9.23 18.59 27.45
N LEU A 8 8.60 19.04 26.36
CA LEU A 8 8.25 18.18 25.24
C LEU A 8 9.55 17.56 24.73
N HIS A 9 9.71 16.26 24.92
CA HIS A 9 10.78 15.51 24.28
C HIS A 9 10.67 15.76 22.77
N SER A 10 11.69 16.41 22.21
CA SER A 10 11.90 16.45 20.77
C SER A 10 11.96 14.99 20.32
N VAL A 11 10.88 14.52 19.67
CA VAL A 11 10.90 13.26 18.95
C VAL A 11 12.02 13.41 17.94
N SER A 12 13.11 12.67 18.14
CA SER A 12 14.19 12.57 17.17
C SER A 12 13.54 12.15 15.85
N ALA A 13 13.40 13.11 14.93
CA ALA A 13 12.82 12.87 13.63
C ALA A 13 13.84 12.06 12.85
N VAL A 14 13.69 10.73 12.87
CA VAL A 14 14.45 9.85 12.00
C VAL A 14 14.25 10.37 10.58
N PRO A 15 15.31 10.74 9.86
CA PRO A 15 15.18 11.27 8.51
C PRO A 15 14.47 10.21 7.64
N VAL A 16 13.36 10.62 7.00
CA VAL A 16 12.62 9.74 6.10
C VAL A 16 13.38 9.67 4.79
N GLU A 17 13.91 8.48 4.48
CA GLU A 17 14.57 8.22 3.21
C GLU A 17 13.58 7.60 2.22
N LEU A 18 13.54 8.12 1.00
CA LEU A 18 12.61 7.67 -0.05
C LEU A 18 12.74 6.18 -0.38
N ARG A 19 13.96 5.64 -0.35
CA ARG A 19 14.22 4.22 -0.60
C ARG A 19 13.59 3.32 0.46
N GLU A 20 13.35 3.85 1.66
CA GLU A 20 12.71 3.12 2.75
C GLU A 20 11.19 3.19 2.66
N LEU A 21 10.62 3.79 1.62
CA LEU A 21 9.17 3.86 1.39
C LEU A 21 8.73 2.98 0.21
N SER A 22 7.69 2.17 0.43
CA SER A 22 7.02 1.41 -0.62
C SER A 22 6.23 2.30 -1.59
N ASN A 23 5.82 1.81 -2.76
CA ASN A 23 5.02 2.61 -3.69
C ASN A 23 3.68 3.07 -3.10
N ALA A 24 3.03 2.22 -2.30
CA ALA A 24 1.80 2.59 -1.60
C ALA A 24 2.08 3.67 -0.54
N GLU A 25 3.20 3.56 0.18
CA GLU A 25 3.64 4.58 1.15
C GLU A 25 3.96 5.91 0.45
N ARG A 26 4.69 5.89 -0.68
CA ARG A 26 4.96 7.09 -1.51
C ARG A 26 3.65 7.75 -1.98
N SER A 27 2.67 6.95 -2.41
CA SER A 27 1.36 7.45 -2.86
C SER A 27 0.58 8.14 -1.74
N VAL A 28 0.49 7.51 -0.56
CA VAL A 28 -0.20 8.07 0.60
C VAL A 28 0.53 9.32 1.14
N ALA A 29 1.85 9.29 1.19
CA ALA A 29 2.65 10.45 1.59
C ALA A 29 2.40 11.64 0.65
N LEU A 30 2.42 11.41 -0.67
CA LEU A 30 2.14 12.45 -1.64
C LEU A 30 0.70 12.96 -1.54
N TYR A 31 -0.27 12.10 -1.22
CA TYR A 31 -1.66 12.49 -0.94
C TYR A 31 -1.76 13.47 0.24
N VAL A 32 -1.01 13.29 1.33
CA VAL A 32 -1.09 14.18 2.52
C VAL A 32 -0.11 15.37 2.48
N SER A 33 0.75 15.44 1.47
CA SER A 33 1.73 16.52 1.27
C SER A 33 1.10 17.85 0.85
N ASP A 34 1.93 18.90 0.72
CA ASP A 34 1.52 20.18 0.14
C ASP A 34 1.50 20.21 -1.39
N MET A 35 1.63 19.05 -2.07
CA MET A 35 1.47 18.96 -3.52
C MET A 35 0.15 19.63 -3.95
N PRO A 36 0.17 20.61 -4.88
CA PRO A 36 -1.05 21.29 -5.31
C PRO A 36 -2.04 20.35 -6.00
N ASP A 37 -3.35 20.51 -5.75
CA ASP A 37 -4.40 19.69 -6.37
C ASP A 37 -4.37 19.76 -7.92
N ARG A 38 -3.99 20.91 -8.47
CA ARG A 38 -3.88 21.15 -9.92
C ARG A 38 -2.48 20.96 -10.49
N TYR A 39 -1.55 20.40 -9.71
CA TYR A 39 -0.19 20.13 -10.17
C TYR A 39 -0.18 19.25 -11.43
N ARG A 40 0.75 19.56 -12.35
CA ARG A 40 1.03 18.82 -13.58
C ARG A 40 2.53 18.59 -13.64
N TYR A 41 2.92 17.32 -13.68
CA TYR A 41 4.32 16.91 -13.75
C TYR A 41 5.00 17.43 -15.01
N ARG A 42 6.25 17.88 -14.87
CA ARG A 42 7.16 18.21 -15.96
C ARG A 42 8.43 17.37 -15.83
N PRO A 43 9.10 17.05 -16.96
CA PRO A 43 10.42 16.44 -16.91
C PRO A 43 11.37 17.30 -16.04
N GLY A 44 12.05 16.65 -15.09
CA GLY A 44 12.94 17.32 -14.13
C GLY A 44 12.31 17.60 -12.75
N ASP A 45 11.00 17.40 -12.58
CA ASP A 45 10.34 17.62 -11.28
C ASP A 45 10.59 16.48 -10.25
N GLY A 46 11.52 15.55 -10.53
CA GLY A 46 11.81 14.40 -9.68
C GLY A 46 12.09 14.80 -8.23
N SER A 47 13.10 15.64 -7.98
CA SER A 47 13.42 16.11 -6.62
C SER A 47 12.28 16.87 -5.94
N LEU A 48 11.42 17.55 -6.72
CA LEU A 48 10.25 18.23 -6.16
C LEU A 48 9.22 17.21 -5.66
N LEU A 49 8.93 16.18 -6.46
CA LEU A 49 8.06 15.07 -6.03
C LEU A 49 8.63 14.35 -4.81
N GLU A 50 9.93 14.06 -4.80
CA GLU A 50 10.61 13.43 -3.65
C GLU A 50 10.45 14.28 -2.38
N SER A 51 10.63 15.61 -2.49
CA SER A 51 10.48 16.52 -1.36
C SER A 51 9.06 16.49 -0.78
N TRP A 52 8.03 16.39 -1.62
CA TRP A 52 6.64 16.26 -1.16
C TRP A 52 6.35 14.89 -0.54
N ILE A 53 6.95 13.82 -1.06
CA ILE A 53 6.84 12.49 -0.45
C ILE A 53 7.46 12.51 0.96
N VAL A 54 8.68 13.01 1.11
CA VAL A 54 9.36 13.12 2.41
C VAL A 54 8.56 14.02 3.35
N GLN A 55 8.05 15.15 2.86
CA GLN A 55 7.20 16.05 3.64
C GLN A 55 5.93 15.35 4.13
N GLY A 56 5.23 14.65 3.25
CA GLY A 56 3.99 13.94 3.59
C GLY A 56 4.22 12.81 4.59
N ALA A 57 5.30 12.06 4.43
CA ALA A 57 5.70 11.02 5.36
C ALA A 57 6.04 11.58 6.75
N ALA A 58 6.79 12.69 6.81
CA ALA A 58 7.10 13.39 8.05
C ALA A 58 5.84 13.95 8.74
N ARG A 59 4.89 14.50 7.96
CA ARG A 59 3.63 15.05 8.47
C ARG A 59 2.73 13.97 9.09
N LEU A 60 2.63 12.80 8.45
CA LEU A 60 1.77 11.72 8.92
C LEU A 60 2.41 10.88 10.03
N GLY A 61 3.74 10.79 10.01
CA GLY A 61 4.51 9.84 10.81
C GLY A 61 4.50 8.44 10.19
N LEU A 62 5.61 7.71 10.36
CA LEU A 62 5.85 6.44 9.66
C LEU A 62 4.83 5.35 10.01
N GLU A 63 4.43 5.24 11.29
CA GLU A 63 3.47 4.21 11.72
C GLU A 63 2.10 4.38 11.03
N SER A 64 1.55 5.60 11.08
CA SER A 64 0.30 5.95 10.42
C SER A 64 0.40 5.82 8.91
N LEU A 65 1.54 6.21 8.33
CA LEU A 65 1.82 6.03 6.91
C LEU A 65 1.77 4.56 6.49
N TYR A 66 2.47 3.68 7.21
CA TYR A 66 2.51 2.26 6.90
C TYR A 66 1.12 1.63 7.00
N ARG A 67 0.36 1.96 8.04
CA ARG A 67 -1.00 1.47 8.21
C ARG A 67 -1.92 1.95 7.08
N MET A 68 -1.91 3.24 6.77
CA MET A 68 -2.73 3.80 5.69
C MET A 68 -2.34 3.24 4.32
N ALA A 69 -1.05 3.04 4.07
CA ALA A 69 -0.54 2.46 2.83
C ALA A 69 -0.94 0.99 2.67
N ALA A 70 -0.90 0.19 3.74
CA ALA A 70 -1.37 -1.19 3.72
C ALA A 70 -2.86 -1.28 3.40
N LEU A 71 -3.68 -0.41 4.00
CA LEU A 71 -5.13 -0.32 3.74
C LEU A 71 -5.44 0.20 2.32
N PHE A 72 -4.67 1.17 1.83
CA PHE A 72 -4.76 1.62 0.45
C PHE A 72 -4.42 0.51 -0.54
N SER A 73 -3.34 -0.23 -0.29
CA SER A 73 -2.93 -1.37 -1.12
C SER A 73 -3.99 -2.47 -1.12
N GLY A 74 -4.54 -2.81 0.05
CA GLY A 74 -5.59 -3.81 0.17
C GLY A 74 -6.88 -3.42 -0.55
N TYR A 75 -7.34 -2.18 -0.42
CA TYR A 75 -8.47 -1.68 -1.21
C TYR A 75 -8.21 -1.84 -2.72
N ARG A 76 -7.01 -1.45 -3.18
CA ARG A 76 -6.67 -1.52 -4.61
C ARG A 76 -6.61 -2.95 -5.13
N VAL A 77 -6.06 -3.88 -4.35
CA VAL A 77 -5.99 -5.30 -4.69
C VAL A 77 -7.40 -5.91 -4.69
N ALA A 78 -8.23 -5.65 -3.66
CA ALA A 78 -9.61 -6.10 -3.63
C ALA A 78 -10.43 -5.56 -4.81
N TRP A 79 -10.21 -4.31 -5.23
CA TRP A 79 -10.86 -3.73 -6.41
C TRP A 79 -10.47 -4.43 -7.71
N VAL A 80 -9.17 -4.67 -7.92
CA VAL A 80 -8.68 -5.36 -9.13
C VAL A 80 -9.18 -6.80 -9.19
N GLU A 81 -9.22 -7.48 -8.07
CA GLU A 81 -9.63 -8.90 -7.98
C GLU A 81 -11.14 -9.09 -7.82
N GLY A 82 -11.95 -8.02 -7.77
CA GLY A 82 -13.41 -8.11 -7.67
C GLY A 82 -13.97 -8.47 -6.29
N TYR A 83 -13.21 -8.25 -5.21
CA TYR A 83 -13.58 -8.55 -3.82
C TYR A 83 -13.99 -7.31 -2.99
N LEU A 84 -14.38 -6.21 -3.62
CA LEU A 84 -14.88 -5.05 -2.86
C LEU A 84 -16.19 -5.38 -2.15
N ASN A 85 -16.29 -4.91 -0.92
CA ASN A 85 -17.51 -4.94 -0.12
C ASN A 85 -17.79 -3.54 0.46
N PRO A 86 -19.00 -3.29 0.99
CA PRO A 86 -19.37 -1.96 1.50
C PRO A 86 -18.50 -1.46 2.65
N GLU A 87 -17.90 -2.36 3.44
CA GLU A 87 -17.01 -1.98 4.54
C GLU A 87 -15.68 -1.42 4.02
N LEU A 88 -15.10 -2.09 3.01
CA LEU A 88 -13.87 -1.64 2.34
C LEU A 88 -14.09 -0.31 1.60
N GLU A 89 -15.21 -0.15 0.91
CA GLU A 89 -15.55 1.09 0.21
C GLU A 89 -15.70 2.26 1.19
N ARG A 90 -16.43 2.05 2.28
CA ARG A 90 -16.61 3.08 3.32
C ARG A 90 -15.29 3.44 3.98
N GLY A 91 -14.51 2.46 4.43
CA GLY A 91 -13.21 2.70 5.07
C GLY A 91 -12.23 3.42 4.15
N HIS A 92 -12.23 3.10 2.85
CA HIS A 92 -11.43 3.81 1.85
C HIS A 92 -11.89 5.26 1.66
N ALA A 93 -13.19 5.50 1.50
CA ALA A 93 -13.75 6.84 1.31
C ALA A 93 -13.52 7.75 2.53
N GLU A 94 -13.61 7.21 3.75
CA GLU A 94 -13.33 7.94 4.99
C GLU A 94 -11.86 8.35 5.09
N ARG A 95 -10.93 7.46 4.74
CA ARG A 95 -9.49 7.76 4.77
C ARG A 95 -9.03 8.66 3.63
N PHE A 96 -9.67 8.56 2.47
CA PHE A 96 -9.28 9.28 1.26
C PHE A 96 -10.45 10.02 0.61
N PRO A 97 -11.03 11.03 1.27
CA PRO A 97 -12.22 11.74 0.79
C PRO A 97 -12.02 12.51 -0.52
N LYS A 98 -10.77 12.73 -0.94
CA LYS A 98 -10.41 13.41 -2.20
C LYS A 98 -9.89 12.40 -3.23
N ALA A 99 -10.78 11.58 -3.80
CA ALA A 99 -10.42 10.51 -4.74
C ALA A 99 -9.53 10.98 -5.92
N VAL A 100 -9.82 12.12 -6.54
CA VAL A 100 -9.02 12.68 -7.66
C VAL A 100 -7.58 12.98 -7.23
N ARG A 101 -7.39 13.45 -5.99
CA ARG A 101 -6.06 13.71 -5.43
C ARG A 101 -5.31 12.41 -5.16
N LEU A 102 -6.00 11.38 -4.66
CA LEU A 102 -5.40 10.07 -4.42
C LEU A 102 -4.95 9.40 -5.72
N ASP A 103 -5.79 9.38 -6.76
CA ASP A 103 -5.43 8.84 -8.07
C ASP A 103 -4.20 9.58 -8.64
N LYS A 104 -4.19 10.92 -8.57
CA LYS A 104 -3.03 11.72 -8.98
C LYS A 104 -1.78 11.36 -8.18
N ALA A 105 -1.88 11.27 -6.85
CA ALA A 105 -0.76 10.92 -6.00
C ALA A 105 -0.19 9.54 -6.34
N GLY A 106 -1.06 8.56 -6.61
CA GLY A 106 -0.66 7.23 -7.05
C GLY A 106 0.10 7.24 -8.38
N ARG A 107 -0.41 7.95 -9.38
CA ARG A 107 0.25 8.07 -10.70
C ARG A 107 1.62 8.75 -10.59
N LEU A 108 1.73 9.82 -9.80
CA LEU A 108 2.98 10.55 -9.63
C LEU A 108 4.01 9.77 -8.80
N ALA A 109 3.57 9.05 -7.77
CA ALA A 109 4.45 8.17 -7.00
C ALA A 109 5.02 7.03 -7.86
N ALA A 110 4.25 6.51 -8.82
CA ALA A 110 4.72 5.49 -9.76
C ALA A 110 5.83 5.98 -10.70
N LEU A 111 5.89 7.27 -11.02
CA LEU A 111 6.99 7.85 -11.82
C LEU A 111 8.31 7.74 -11.05
N ILE A 112 8.29 7.99 -9.74
CA ILE A 112 9.47 7.92 -8.86
C ILE A 112 9.98 6.49 -8.68
N THR A 113 9.10 5.49 -8.74
CA THR A 113 9.50 4.08 -8.66
C THR A 113 10.50 3.67 -9.75
N LEU A 114 10.43 4.29 -10.93
CA LEU A 114 11.36 4.00 -12.03
C LEU A 114 12.76 4.56 -11.78
N ASP A 115 12.85 5.65 -11.02
CA ASP A 115 14.10 6.40 -10.80
C ASP A 115 14.71 6.15 -9.41
N ALA A 116 13.95 5.56 -8.47
CA ALA A 116 14.37 5.34 -7.09
C ALA A 116 14.03 3.93 -6.58
N ASP A 117 15.09 3.17 -6.28
CA ASP A 117 15.02 1.85 -5.68
C ASP A 117 14.25 1.82 -4.35
N MET A 118 13.73 0.65 -3.99
CA MET A 118 13.14 0.35 -2.69
C MET A 118 14.04 -0.60 -1.92
N SER A 119 14.22 -0.35 -0.63
CA SER A 119 14.89 -1.31 0.26
C SER A 119 14.09 -2.61 0.31
N PRO A 120 14.73 -3.76 0.60
CA PRO A 120 14.02 -5.02 0.79
C PRO A 120 12.93 -4.94 1.85
N ALA A 121 13.14 -4.15 2.90
CA ALA A 121 12.15 -3.92 3.95
C ALA A 121 10.92 -3.13 3.44
N ALA A 122 11.15 -2.07 2.67
CA ALA A 122 10.08 -1.31 2.03
C ALA A 122 9.28 -2.18 1.05
N LEU A 123 9.98 -2.98 0.25
CA LEU A 123 9.35 -3.92 -0.68
C LEU A 123 8.49 -4.96 0.05
N ALA A 124 9.00 -5.54 1.13
CA ALA A 124 8.27 -6.52 1.93
C ALA A 124 6.99 -5.94 2.56
N ARG A 125 7.05 -4.71 3.09
CA ARG A 125 5.84 -4.02 3.59
C ARG A 125 4.84 -3.70 2.49
N GLY A 126 5.32 -3.23 1.33
CA GLY A 126 4.47 -2.91 0.18
C GLY A 126 3.67 -4.11 -0.36
N THR A 127 4.13 -5.33 -0.07
CA THR A 127 3.46 -6.58 -0.47
C THR A 127 2.54 -7.19 0.59
N ARG A 128 2.27 -6.48 1.68
CA ARG A 128 1.38 -6.93 2.76
C ARG A 128 0.16 -6.00 2.86
N PRO A 129 -0.85 -6.19 2.00
CA PRO A 129 -2.08 -5.40 2.09
C PRO A 129 -2.83 -5.68 3.39
N ALA A 130 -3.59 -4.69 3.85
CA ALA A 130 -4.54 -4.81 4.94
C ALA A 130 -5.94 -4.43 4.47
N PHE A 131 -6.95 -4.98 5.13
CA PHE A 131 -8.35 -4.85 4.72
C PHE A 131 -9.18 -4.44 5.95
N ASP A 132 -10.10 -3.49 5.80
CA ASP A 132 -11.11 -3.25 6.82
C ASP A 132 -12.01 -4.48 6.93
N GLY A 133 -12.29 -4.93 8.15
CA GLY A 133 -13.06 -6.16 8.39
C GLY A 133 -12.28 -7.47 8.14
N GLY A 134 -11.02 -7.41 7.72
CA GLY A 134 -10.21 -8.60 7.39
C GLY A 134 -10.25 -8.96 5.89
N CYS A 135 -9.47 -9.97 5.50
CA CYS A 135 -9.34 -10.35 4.08
C CYS A 135 -10.68 -10.90 3.54
N PRO A 136 -11.27 -10.32 2.49
CA PRO A 136 -12.59 -10.71 2.01
C PRO A 136 -12.63 -12.06 1.30
N ALA A 137 -11.48 -12.63 0.91
CA ALA A 137 -11.42 -13.95 0.27
C ALA A 137 -11.18 -15.11 1.25
N CYS A 138 -10.46 -14.86 2.35
CA CYS A 138 -10.02 -15.94 3.26
C CYS A 138 -10.43 -15.71 4.71
N GLU A 139 -11.09 -14.60 5.03
CA GLU A 139 -11.56 -14.26 6.37
C GLU A 139 -10.47 -14.33 7.45
N GLY A 140 -9.21 -14.09 7.04
CA GLY A 140 -8.04 -14.12 7.93
C GLY A 140 -7.36 -15.49 8.06
N SER A 141 -7.85 -16.54 7.41
CA SER A 141 -7.20 -17.86 7.42
C SER A 141 -5.84 -17.87 6.70
N GLY A 142 -5.59 -16.90 5.82
CA GLY A 142 -4.37 -16.80 5.01
C GLY A 142 -4.32 -17.77 3.82
N GLN A 143 -5.32 -18.63 3.66
CA GLN A 143 -5.39 -19.66 2.62
C GLN A 143 -6.81 -19.82 2.07
N VAL A 144 -6.92 -20.24 0.82
CA VAL A 144 -8.20 -20.53 0.15
C VAL A 144 -8.13 -21.93 -0.43
N TRP A 145 -9.26 -22.64 -0.42
CA TRP A 145 -9.36 -23.89 -1.18
C TRP A 145 -9.44 -23.54 -2.66
N ALA A 146 -8.64 -24.21 -3.49
CA ALA A 146 -8.61 -23.99 -4.93
C ALA A 146 -8.38 -25.30 -5.68
N GLU A 147 -8.76 -25.29 -6.95
CA GLU A 147 -8.35 -26.27 -7.95
C GLU A 147 -7.35 -25.62 -8.91
N TRP A 148 -6.32 -26.34 -9.32
CA TRP A 148 -5.29 -25.84 -10.24
C TRP A 148 -4.76 -26.93 -11.15
N ILE A 149 -4.16 -26.52 -12.27
CA ILE A 149 -3.41 -27.41 -13.16
C ILE A 149 -1.92 -27.17 -12.94
N GLU A 150 -1.18 -28.25 -12.66
CA GLU A 150 0.29 -28.18 -12.58
C GLU A 150 0.89 -27.96 -13.98
N PRO A 151 1.95 -27.15 -14.11
CA PRO A 151 2.61 -26.94 -15.40
C PRO A 151 3.01 -28.25 -16.08
N GLY A 152 2.47 -28.50 -17.28
CA GLY A 152 2.75 -29.70 -18.06
C GLY A 152 1.83 -30.89 -17.76
N CYS A 153 0.83 -30.71 -16.91
CA CYS A 153 -0.21 -31.69 -16.64
C CYS A 153 -1.52 -31.30 -17.35
N ASP A 154 -2.38 -32.28 -17.65
CA ASP A 154 -3.74 -32.09 -18.19
C ASP A 154 -4.83 -32.53 -17.18
N TRP A 155 -4.43 -32.90 -15.96
CA TRP A 155 -5.31 -33.17 -14.84
C TRP A 155 -5.28 -32.05 -13.79
N TYR A 156 -6.38 -31.94 -13.04
CA TYR A 156 -6.52 -30.98 -11.94
C TYR A 156 -6.00 -31.57 -10.63
N ASP A 157 -5.43 -30.71 -9.80
CA ASP A 157 -5.14 -30.95 -8.39
C ASP A 157 -5.97 -29.98 -7.53
N SER A 158 -6.15 -30.29 -6.24
CA SER A 158 -6.96 -29.48 -5.33
C SER A 158 -6.39 -29.46 -3.92
N GLY A 159 -6.61 -28.34 -3.22
CA GLY A 159 -6.12 -28.17 -1.86
C GLY A 159 -6.13 -26.72 -1.40
N TYR A 160 -5.49 -26.48 -0.25
CA TYR A 160 -5.32 -25.12 0.26
C TYR A 160 -4.10 -24.46 -0.38
N LEU A 161 -4.33 -23.29 -1.00
CA LEU A 161 -3.29 -22.40 -1.49
C LEU A 161 -3.25 -21.12 -0.65
N PRO A 162 -2.10 -20.44 -0.55
CA PRO A 162 -2.04 -19.09 0.01
C PRO A 162 -3.06 -18.16 -0.64
N CYS A 163 -3.74 -17.35 0.15
CA CYS A 163 -4.75 -16.44 -0.37
C CYS A 163 -4.12 -15.42 -1.31
N SER A 164 -4.62 -15.32 -2.55
CA SER A 164 -4.11 -14.39 -3.57
C SER A 164 -4.25 -12.91 -3.17
N LEU A 165 -5.19 -12.57 -2.29
CA LEU A 165 -5.38 -11.19 -1.82
C LEU A 165 -4.35 -10.77 -0.76
N CYS A 166 -4.09 -11.62 0.25
CA CYS A 166 -3.28 -11.24 1.41
C CYS A 166 -1.91 -11.92 1.50
N ASN A 167 -1.69 -13.03 0.79
CA ASN A 167 -0.48 -13.84 0.78
C ASN A 167 0.03 -14.15 -0.65
N ALA A 168 -0.23 -13.27 -1.63
CA ALA A 168 0.09 -13.48 -3.05
C ALA A 168 1.53 -13.93 -3.33
N ARG A 169 2.51 -13.48 -2.53
CA ARG A 169 3.94 -13.84 -2.70
C ARG A 169 4.27 -15.27 -2.33
N GLU A 170 3.43 -15.92 -1.54
CA GLU A 170 3.60 -17.30 -1.12
C GLU A 170 2.97 -18.28 -2.11
N LEU A 171 2.23 -17.78 -3.11
CA LEU A 171 1.66 -18.61 -4.17
C LEU A 171 2.77 -19.31 -4.96
N PRO A 172 2.69 -20.65 -5.12
CA PRO A 172 3.64 -21.38 -5.94
C PRO A 172 3.61 -20.86 -7.38
N ALA A 173 4.80 -20.55 -7.92
CA ALA A 173 4.93 -20.08 -9.29
C ALA A 173 4.41 -21.14 -10.29
N GLY A 174 3.63 -20.70 -11.28
CA GLY A 174 3.17 -21.56 -12.37
C GLY A 174 1.83 -22.27 -12.13
N ARG A 175 1.23 -22.20 -10.93
CA ARG A 175 -0.13 -22.69 -10.72
C ARG A 175 -1.14 -21.68 -11.24
N LEU A 176 -1.91 -22.08 -12.25
CA LEU A 176 -3.08 -21.33 -12.71
C LEU A 176 -4.29 -21.82 -11.92
N ALA A 177 -4.88 -20.94 -11.12
CA ALA A 177 -6.15 -21.23 -10.45
C ALA A 177 -7.23 -21.40 -11.52
N VAL A 178 -8.02 -22.46 -11.40
CA VAL A 178 -9.20 -22.67 -12.24
C VAL A 178 -10.32 -21.86 -11.61
N ALA A 179 -10.88 -20.90 -12.35
CA ALA A 179 -12.06 -20.18 -11.89
C ALA A 179 -13.22 -21.16 -11.79
N ALA A 180 -13.89 -21.19 -10.63
CA ALA A 180 -15.15 -21.90 -10.43
C ALA A 180 -16.30 -21.23 -11.18
#